data_AF-A0A645IMT9-F1
#
_entry.id   AF-A0A645IMT9-F1
#
_cell.length_a   1.000
_cell.length_b   1.000
_cell.length_c   1.000
_cell.angle_alpha   90.00
_cell.angle_beta   90.00
_cell.angle_gamma   90.00
#
_symmetry.space_group_name_H-M   'P 1'
#
loop_
_entity.id
_entity.type
_entity.pdbx_description
1 polymer ?
#
loop_
_entity_poly.entity_id
_entity_poly.type
_entity_poly.pdbx_seq_one_letter_code
_entity_poly.pdbx_strand_id
1 'polypeptide(L)'
;MGEGKPILIGWNDWGGHWQVIIGYDTMGTETQQDDVLIVADPYDTTDHNQDGYGIYPAERFLYNFTFYDFFPDEELNDMCFIVPSLQQ
;
A
#
# COMPACT_ATOMS: atom_id res chain seq x y z
N MET A 1 1.48 5.10 -10.99
CA MET A 1 0.78 6.20 -10.31
C MET A 1 0.59 7.36 -11.28
N GLY A 2 -0.60 7.48 -11.86
CA GLY A 2 -0.81 8.25 -13.10
C GLY A 2 -0.62 9.76 -13.00
N GLU A 3 -0.58 10.34 -11.80
CA GLU A 3 -0.52 11.81 -11.62
C GLU A 3 0.39 12.23 -10.43
N GLY A 4 1.28 11.35 -9.95
CA GLY A 4 2.12 11.64 -8.77
C GLY A 4 1.33 11.84 -7.47
N LYS A 5 0.09 11.34 -7.41
CA LYS A 5 -0.78 11.44 -6.24
C LYS A 5 -0.45 10.32 -5.24
N PRO A 6 -0.25 10.64 -3.95
CA PRO A 6 -0.16 9.62 -2.92
C PRO A 6 -1.50 8.88 -2.81
N ILE A 7 -1.47 7.58 -2.53
CA ILE A 7 -2.68 6.75 -2.42
C ILE A 7 -2.70 6.14 -1.02
N LEU A 8 -3.70 6.51 -0.22
CA LEU A 8 -3.91 5.87 1.08
C LEU A 8 -4.52 4.49 0.84
N ILE A 9 -3.92 3.45 1.42
CA ILE A 9 -4.32 2.06 1.25
C ILE A 9 -4.56 1.40 2.61
N GLY A 10 -5.58 0.56 2.66
CA GLY A 10 -5.87 -0.33 3.77
C GLY A 10 -5.68 -1.77 3.32
N TRP A 11 -4.82 -2.53 3.98
CA TRP A 11 -4.50 -3.90 3.58
C TRP A 11 -4.06 -4.76 4.76
N ASN A 12 -3.86 -6.05 4.50
CA ASN A 12 -3.77 -7.08 5.54
C ASN A 12 -2.48 -7.08 6.36
N ASP A 13 -1.53 -6.19 6.08
CA ASP A 13 -0.31 -6.10 6.86
C ASP A 13 -0.71 -5.86 8.33
N TRP A 14 -0.06 -6.58 9.26
CA TRP A 14 -0.44 -6.58 10.68
C TRP A 14 -1.89 -6.96 11.01
N GLY A 15 -2.60 -7.64 10.11
CA GLY A 15 -4.02 -7.96 10.29
C GLY A 15 -4.94 -6.78 9.98
N GLY A 16 -4.48 -5.81 9.20
CA GLY A 16 -5.26 -4.62 8.86
C GLY A 16 -4.51 -3.36 9.27
N HIS A 17 -3.90 -2.71 8.29
CA HIS A 17 -3.05 -1.55 8.49
C HIS A 17 -3.23 -0.52 7.38
N TRP A 18 -3.16 0.75 7.75
CA TRP A 18 -3.30 1.87 6.82
C TRP A 18 -1.93 2.51 6.54
N GLN A 19 -1.56 2.57 5.27
CA GLN A 19 -0.30 3.14 4.80
C GLN A 19 -0.56 4.02 3.56
N VAL A 20 0.43 4.82 3.16
CA VAL A 20 0.32 5.67 1.97
C VAL A 20 1.32 5.20 0.93
N ILE A 21 0.85 4.70 -0.21
CA ILE A 21 1.69 4.47 -1.38
C ILE A 21 2.17 5.83 -1.92
N ILE A 22 3.48 6.00 -2.02
CA ILE A 22 4.13 7.24 -2.50
C ILE A 22 5.06 7.01 -3.70
N GLY A 23 5.44 5.76 -3.97
CA GLY A 23 6.30 5.42 -5.10
C GLY A 23 6.05 4.01 -5.63
N TYR A 24 6.39 3.82 -6.91
CA TYR A 24 6.39 2.55 -7.60
C TYR A 24 7.71 2.48 -8.36
N ASP A 25 8.54 1.50 -8.08
CA ASP A 25 9.80 1.29 -8.76
C ASP A 25 9.70 0.02 -9.60
N THR A 26 9.98 0.14 -10.90
CA THR A 26 9.95 -0.98 -11.85
C THR A 26 11.25 -1.79 -11.82
N MET A 27 12.19 -1.43 -10.93
CA MET A 27 13.54 -2.00 -10.83
C MET A 27 14.37 -1.93 -12.12
N GLY A 28 13.88 -1.26 -13.16
CA GLY A 28 14.45 -1.23 -14.50
C GLY A 28 14.39 -2.56 -15.25
N THR A 29 13.56 -3.53 -14.84
CA THR A 29 13.43 -4.84 -15.48
C THR A 29 12.23 -4.89 -16.43
N GLU A 30 12.20 -5.92 -17.29
CA GLU A 30 11.09 -6.13 -18.23
C GLU A 30 9.88 -6.81 -17.57
N THR A 31 10.08 -7.48 -16.43
CA THR A 31 9.04 -8.23 -15.72
C THR A 31 8.54 -7.42 -14.54
N GLN A 32 7.29 -7.65 -14.11
CA GLN A 32 6.69 -6.95 -12.97
C GLN A 32 6.95 -7.66 -11.63
N GLN A 33 7.66 -8.79 -11.66
CA GLN A 33 7.79 -9.69 -10.51
C GLN A 33 8.70 -9.12 -9.41
N ASP A 34 9.64 -8.26 -9.79
CA ASP A 34 10.53 -7.57 -8.86
C ASP A 34 10.13 -6.11 -8.60
N ASP A 35 9.04 -5.64 -9.20
CA ASP A 35 8.51 -4.30 -8.94
C ASP A 35 8.19 -4.12 -7.45
N VAL A 36 8.43 -2.92 -6.93
CA VAL A 36 8.18 -2.59 -5.53
C VAL A 36 7.31 -1.34 -5.38
N LEU A 37 6.51 -1.35 -4.32
CA LEU A 37 5.83 -0.19 -3.78
C LEU A 37 6.71 0.43 -2.71
N ILE A 38 6.80 1.76 -2.75
CA ILE A 38 7.36 2.57 -1.67
C ILE A 38 6.18 3.18 -0.93
N VAL A 39 6.11 2.96 0.38
CA VAL A 39 5.04 3.48 1.23
C VAL A 39 5.60 4.41 2.30
N ALA A 40 4.80 5.39 2.71
CA ALA A 40 4.96 6.06 3.98
C ALA A 40 4.06 5.36 5.02
N ASP A 41 4.64 4.96 6.14
CA ASP A 41 3.99 4.18 7.20
C ASP A 41 4.06 4.92 8.55
N PRO A 42 2.92 5.34 9.13
CA PRO A 42 2.89 5.98 10.45
C PRO A 42 3.23 5.04 11.62
N TYR A 43 3.22 3.72 11.40
CA TYR A 43 3.53 2.69 12.39
C TYR A 43 4.87 1.98 12.14
N ASP A 44 5.75 2.59 11.33
CA ASP A 44 7.07 2.04 11.02
C ASP A 44 7.91 1.79 12.28
N THR A 45 7.91 0.54 12.72
CA THR A 45 8.54 0.11 13.97
C THR A 45 9.25 -1.24 13.83
N THR A 46 9.30 -1.81 12.62
CA THR A 46 9.49 -3.26 12.43
C THR A 46 10.81 -3.62 11.75
N ASP A 47 11.49 -2.66 11.14
CA ASP A 47 12.75 -2.85 10.40
C ASP A 47 13.98 -2.33 11.18
N HIS A 48 13.78 -1.85 12.42
CA HIS A 48 14.77 -1.18 13.27
C HIS A 48 15.32 0.15 12.72
N ASN A 49 14.63 0.76 11.76
CA ASN A 49 14.97 2.03 11.17
C ASN A 49 13.70 2.88 10.99
N GLN A 50 13.29 3.56 12.06
CA GLN A 50 12.04 4.32 12.16
C GLN A 50 12.06 5.63 11.34
N ASP A 51 12.29 5.52 10.04
CA ASP A 51 12.29 6.65 9.10
C ASP A 51 10.91 6.91 8.49
N GLY A 52 9.94 6.04 8.76
CA GLY A 52 8.56 6.18 8.33
C GLY A 52 8.31 5.63 6.93
N TYR A 53 9.25 4.86 6.35
CA TYR A 53 9.11 4.31 5.01
C TYR A 53 9.12 2.78 5.00
N GLY A 54 8.31 2.20 4.12
CA GLY A 54 8.29 0.77 3.84
C GLY A 54 8.51 0.48 2.35
N ILE A 55 9.10 -0.67 2.06
CA ILE A 55 9.23 -1.19 0.69
C ILE A 55 8.61 -2.58 0.65
N TYR A 56 7.64 -2.76 -0.24
CA TYR A 56 6.94 -4.03 -0.41
C TYR A 56 6.97 -4.49 -1.86
N PRO A 57 7.15 -5.80 -2.14
CA PRO A 57 6.93 -6.33 -3.49
C PRO A 57 5.51 -6.02 -3.97
N ALA A 58 5.38 -5.47 -5.17
CA ALA A 58 4.10 -5.03 -5.73
C ALA A 58 3.12 -6.20 -5.88
N GLU A 59 3.61 -7.36 -6.36
CA GLU A 59 2.79 -8.58 -6.44
C GLU A 59 2.31 -9.03 -5.07
N ARG A 60 3.17 -9.01 -4.04
CA ARG A 60 2.76 -9.38 -2.67
C ARG A 60 1.62 -8.48 -2.21
N PHE A 61 1.73 -7.17 -2.39
CA PHE A 61 0.67 -6.24 -2.04
C PHE A 61 -0.62 -6.60 -2.77
N LEU A 62 -0.60 -6.79 -4.09
CA LEU A 62 -1.79 -7.10 -4.88
C LEU A 62 -2.50 -8.40 -4.45
N TYR A 63 -1.74 -9.46 -4.18
CA TYR A 63 -2.30 -10.73 -3.68
C TYR A 63 -2.90 -10.62 -2.27
N ASN A 64 -2.54 -9.56 -1.55
CA ASN A 64 -2.90 -9.34 -0.15
C ASN A 64 -3.67 -8.03 0.05
N PHE A 65 -4.22 -7.45 -1.02
CA PHE A 65 -4.87 -6.15 -0.97
C PHE A 65 -6.32 -6.28 -0.46
N THR A 66 -6.43 -6.64 0.80
CA THR A 66 -7.67 -6.96 1.50
C THR A 66 -7.49 -6.74 3.00
N PHE A 67 -8.56 -6.49 3.72
CA PHE A 67 -8.62 -6.62 5.17
C PHE A 67 -8.98 -8.06 5.62
N TYR A 68 -8.98 -9.01 4.68
CA TYR A 68 -9.55 -10.35 4.86
C TYR A 68 -11.04 -10.23 5.22
N ASP A 69 -11.42 -10.65 6.42
CA ASP A 69 -12.79 -10.59 6.93
C ASP A 69 -12.83 -9.85 8.28
N PHE A 70 -11.99 -8.80 8.42
CA PHE A 70 -11.96 -8.00 9.65
C PHE A 70 -13.25 -7.20 9.87
N PHE A 71 -13.93 -6.84 8.78
CA PHE A 71 -15.21 -6.15 8.82
C PHE A 71 -16.36 -7.08 8.39
N PRO A 72 -17.60 -6.83 8.85
CA PRO A 72 -18.79 -7.55 8.38
C PRO A 72 -18.93 -7.51 6.85
N ASP A 73 -19.63 -8.49 6.27
CA ASP A 73 -19.82 -8.64 4.83
C ASP A 73 -20.48 -7.41 4.17
N GLU A 74 -21.21 -6.60 4.94
CA GLU A 74 -21.83 -5.35 4.46
C GLU A 74 -20.82 -4.20 4.29
N GLU A 75 -19.62 -4.33 4.87
CA GLU A 75 -18.54 -3.35 4.79
C GLU A 75 -17.47 -3.77 3.77
N LEU A 76 -16.73 -2.78 3.24
CA LEU A 76 -15.69 -3.04 2.24
C LEU A 76 -14.43 -3.60 2.92
N ASN A 77 -14.05 -4.83 2.55
CA ASN A 77 -12.79 -5.44 3.00
C ASN A 77 -11.71 -5.43 1.91
N ASP A 78 -12.07 -5.61 0.64
CA ASP A 78 -11.12 -5.74 -0.46
C ASP A 78 -10.82 -4.40 -1.12
N MET A 79 -9.55 -4.21 -1.51
CA MET A 79 -9.10 -3.08 -2.33
C MET A 79 -9.55 -1.72 -1.77
N CYS A 80 -9.41 -1.53 -0.46
CA CYS A 80 -9.73 -0.28 0.22
C CYS A 80 -8.64 0.78 -0.04
N PHE A 81 -8.98 1.84 -0.79
CA PHE A 81 -8.07 2.96 -1.01
C PHE A 81 -8.78 4.31 -1.14
N ILE A 82 -8.02 5.38 -0.87
CA ILE A 82 -8.43 6.75 -1.07
C ILE A 82 -7.36 7.46 -1.91
N VAL A 83 -7.81 8.11 -3.00
CA VAL A 83 -6.97 8.97 -3.84
C VAL A 83 -7.38 10.41 -3.62
N PRO A 84 -6.47 11.32 -3.23
CA PRO A 84 -6.79 12.73 -3.07
C PRO A 84 -7.13 13.37 -4.41
N SER A 85 -8.13 14.24 -4.39
CA SER A 85 -8.46 15.15 -5.49
C SER A 85 -8.43 16.58 -4.98
N LEU A 86 -7.98 17.50 -5.84
CA LEU A 86 -8.10 18.92 -5.54
C LEU A 86 -9.59 19.29 -5.62
N GLN A 87 -10.09 20.00 -4.62
CA GLN A 87 -11.39 20.67 -4.76
C GLN A 87 -11.27 21.70 -5.88
N GLN A 88 -12.17 21.59 -6.87
CA GLN A 88 -12.34 22.57 -7.95
C GLN A 88 -12.98 23.84 -7.41
#